data_AF-A0A6I0C6K0-F1
#
_entry.id   AF-A0A6I0C6K0-F1
#
_cell.length_a   1.000
_cell.length_b   1.000
_cell.length_c   1.000
_cell.angle_alpha   90.00
_cell.angle_beta   90.00
_cell.angle_gamma   90.00
#
_symmetry.space_group_name_H-M   'P 1'
#
loop_
_entity.id
_entity.type
_entity.pdbx_description
1 polymer ?
#
loop_
_entity_poly.entity_id
_entity_poly.type
_entity_poly.pdbx_seq_one_letter_code
_entity_poly.pdbx_strand_id
1 'polypeptide(L)' 'MNRNDKLSLNKGMIRSENIGPTFPVLPPIYIPTGATGATGATGITGST' A
#
# COMPACT_ATOMS: atom_id res chain seq x y z
N MET A 1 -28.04 -3.27 20.45
CA MET A 1 -27.45 -2.29 19.51
C MET A 1 -26.76 -3.08 18.41
N ASN A 2 -27.17 -2.88 17.17
CA ASN A 2 -26.62 -3.59 16.01
C ASN A 2 -25.19 -3.06 15.75
N ARG A 3 -24.25 -3.96 15.45
CA ARG A 3 -22.83 -3.60 15.23
C ARG A 3 -22.66 -2.65 14.04
N ASN A 4 -23.59 -2.68 13.09
CA ASN A 4 -23.57 -1.85 11.88
C ASN A 4 -23.92 -0.38 12.18
N ASP A 5 -24.62 -0.12 13.28
CA ASP A 5 -25.03 1.22 13.73
C ASP A 5 -23.81 2.06 14.16
N LYS A 6 -22.70 1.40 14.58
CA LYS A 6 -21.45 2.08 14.98
C LYS A 6 -20.56 2.46 13.80
N LEU A 7 -20.67 1.72 12.68
CA LEU A 7 -19.91 2.00 11.45
C LEU A 7 -20.49 3.22 10.71
N SER A 8 -21.82 3.39 10.74
CA SER A 8 -22.48 4.52 10.08
C SER A 8 -22.19 5.86 10.78
N LEU A 9 -22.08 5.85 12.11
CA LEU A 9 -21.78 7.04 12.93
C LEU A 9 -20.36 7.57 12.75
N ASN A 10 -19.45 6.78 12.17
CA ASN A 10 -18.04 7.14 12.01
C ASN A 10 -17.63 7.40 10.55
N LYS A 11 -18.60 7.51 9.63
CA LYS A 11 -18.32 7.61 8.20
C LYS A 11 -17.45 8.81 7.80
N GLY A 12 -17.41 9.86 8.61
CA GLY A 12 -16.51 11.02 8.43
C GLY A 12 -15.12 10.86 9.03
N MET A 13 -14.92 9.92 9.96
CA MET A 13 -13.67 9.70 10.71
C MET A 13 -12.91 8.47 10.18
N ILE A 14 -13.58 7.50 9.54
CA ILE A 14 -12.95 6.47 8.69
C ILE A 14 -12.79 6.98 7.25
N ARG A 15 -12.09 8.11 7.06
CA ARG A 15 -11.60 8.47 5.72
C ARG A 15 -10.15 8.05 5.59
N SER A 16 -9.71 7.75 4.37
CA SER A 16 -8.30 7.40 4.13
C SER A 16 -7.34 8.52 4.57
N GLU A 17 -7.81 9.77 4.63
CA GLU A 17 -7.02 10.91 5.12
C GLU A 17 -6.92 10.94 6.65
N ASN A 18 -7.78 10.21 7.36
CA ASN A 18 -7.93 10.23 8.83
C ASN A 18 -7.56 8.90 9.50
N ILE A 19 -7.20 7.88 8.72
CA ILE A 19 -6.85 6.54 9.19
C ILE A 19 -5.41 6.22 8.78
N GLY A 20 -4.53 6.10 9.77
CA GLY A 20 -3.10 5.83 9.57
C GLY A 20 -2.28 7.09 9.26
N PRO A 21 -0.95 6.96 9.16
CA PRO A 21 -0.09 8.08 8.80
C PRO A 21 -0.38 8.52 7.37
N THR A 22 -0.73 9.80 7.17
CA THR A 22 -0.78 10.39 5.84
C THR A 22 0.64 10.76 5.42
N PHE A 23 1.07 10.32 4.24
CA PHE A 23 2.34 10.78 3.70
C PHE A 23 2.21 12.27 3.31
N PRO A 24 3.12 13.15 3.76
CA PRO A 24 3.18 14.50 3.24
C PRO A 24 3.48 14.46 1.75
N VAL A 25 2.95 15.44 0.99
CA VAL A 25 3.33 15.57 -0.42
C VAL A 25 4.81 15.88 -0.49
N LEU A 26 5.56 15.07 -1.21
CA LEU A 26 6.98 15.34 -1.45
C LEU A 26 7.10 16.40 -2.55
N PRO A 27 8.08 17.33 -2.45
CA PRO A 27 8.45 18.17 -3.58
C PRO A 27 8.86 17.30 -4.78
N PRO A 28 8.88 17.82 -6.02
CA PRO A 28 9.41 17.06 -7.16
C PRO A 28 10.83 16.57 -6.87
N ILE A 29 11.00 15.26 -6.69
CA ILE A 29 12.30 14.64 -6.46
C ILE A 29 12.68 13.89 -7.73
N TYR A 30 13.76 14.31 -8.37
CA TYR A 30 14.40 13.53 -9.42
C TYR A 30 15.24 12.45 -8.75
N ILE A 31 14.71 11.23 -8.69
CA ILE A 31 15.46 10.07 -8.20
C ILE A 31 16.17 9.46 -9.41
N PRO A 32 17.51 9.55 -9.52
CA PRO A 32 18.23 8.87 -10.57
C PRO A 32 18.08 7.36 -10.35
N THR A 33 17.27 6.72 -11.18
CA THR A 33 17.14 5.27 -11.14
C THR A 33 18.46 4.65 -11.59
N GLY A 34 19.09 3.88 -10.71
CA GLY A 34 20.22 3.03 -11.08
C GLY A 34 19.78 1.89 -11.99
N ALA A 35 20.74 1.12 -12.51
CA ALA A 35 20.43 -0.07 -13.29
C ALA A 35 19.59 -1.06 -12.46
N THR A 36 18.50 -1.59 -13.04
CA THR A 36 17.77 -2.71 -12.45
C THR A 36 18.68 -3.93 -12.41
N GLY A 37 18.75 -4.60 -11.26
CA GLY A 37 19.55 -5.82 -11.10
C GLY A 37 19.05 -6.97 -11.99
N ALA A 38 19.89 -7.97 -12.21
CA ALA A 38 19.52 -9.15 -13.00
C ALA A 38 18.42 -9.99 -12.31
N THR A 39 17.48 -10.52 -13.09
CA THR A 39 16.53 -11.52 -12.60
C THR A 39 17.27 -12.80 -12.25
N GLY A 40 16.95 -13.40 -11.08
CA GLY A 40 17.54 -14.67 -10.64
C GLY A 40 17.12 -15.86 -11.51
N ALA A 41 17.86 -16.97 -11.38
CA ALA A 41 17.55 -18.20 -12.11
C ALA A 41 16.18 -18.78 -11.70
N THR A 42 15.43 -19.31 -12.67
CA THR A 42 14.20 -20.09 -12.39
C THR A 42 14.61 -21.52 -12.01
N GLY A 43 14.01 -22.06 -10.93
CA GLY A 43 14.30 -23.41 -10.45
C GLY A 43 13.80 -24.52 -11.41
N ILE A 44 14.28 -25.75 -11.21
CA ILE A 44 13.83 -26.90 -11.99
C ILE A 44 12.35 -27.21 -11.70
N THR A 45 11.57 -27.50 -12.75
CA THR A 45 10.21 -28.06 -12.57
C THR A 45 10.34 -29.55 -12.29
N GLY A 46 9.73 -30.04 -11.20
CA GLY A 46 9.79 -31.46 -10.82
C GLY A 46 9.06 -32.38 -11.80
N SER A 47 9.44 -33.66 -11.86
CA SER A 47 8.72 -34.67 -12.65
C SER A 47 7.38 -34.99 -12.00
N THR A 48 6.31 -34.98 -12.81
CA THR A 48 4.95 -35.40 -12.43
C THR A 48 4.86 -36.89 -12.14
#